data_AF-A0AB73IP85-F1
#
_entry.id   AF-A0AB73IP85-F1
#
_cell.length_a   1.000
_cell.length_b   1.000
_cell.length_c   1.000
_cell.angle_alpha   90.00
_cell.angle_beta   90.00
_cell.angle_gamma   90.00
#
_symmetry.space_group_name_H-M   'P 1'
#
loop_
_entity.id
_entity.type
_entity.pdbx_description
1 polymer ?
#
loop_
_entity_poly.entity_id
_entity_poly.type
_entity_poly.pdbx_seq_one_letter_code
_entity_poly.pdbx_strand_id
1 'polypeptide(L)'
;MMNLIRVDDDTDRGGKVITGSRTMQFEGRFVARKGDRVSCPQHPDVSPNVIEEGDASMTDDGIPIARHGHRATCGCHLISSLT
;
A
#
# COMPACT_ATOMS: atom_id res chain seq x y z
N MET A 1 -14.42 -8.94 5.76
CA MET A 1 -13.34 -8.34 6.57
C MET A 1 -12.71 -7.23 5.74
N MET A 2 -12.54 -6.03 6.31
CA MET A 2 -12.01 -4.88 5.57
C MET A 2 -10.49 -4.96 5.52
N ASN A 3 -9.93 -5.28 4.35
CA ASN A 3 -8.51 -5.54 4.17
C ASN A 3 -7.78 -4.43 3.38
N LEU A 4 -8.22 -3.18 3.55
CA LEU A 4 -7.63 -2.03 2.85
C LEU A 4 -6.25 -1.72 3.41
N ILE A 5 -5.34 -1.30 2.54
CA ILE A 5 -4.06 -0.71 2.97
C ILE A 5 -4.18 0.80 2.99
N ARG A 6 -3.55 1.42 4.00
CA ARG A 6 -3.53 2.86 4.21
C ARG A 6 -2.10 3.37 4.36
N VAL A 7 -1.89 4.67 4.16
CA VAL A 7 -0.61 5.32 4.49
C VAL A 7 -0.24 5.03 5.94
N ASP A 8 1.03 4.69 6.20
CA ASP A 8 1.62 4.20 7.45
C ASP A 8 1.39 2.73 7.82
N ASP A 9 0.64 1.97 7.00
CA ASP A 9 0.52 0.52 7.20
C ASP A 9 1.86 -0.17 6.97
N ASP A 10 2.09 -1.25 7.71
CA ASP A 10 3.36 -1.95 7.74
C ASP A 10 3.55 -2.86 6.52
N THR A 11 4.80 -3.25 6.30
CA THR A 11 5.13 -4.41 5.46
C THR A 11 5.68 -5.54 6.31
N ASP A 12 5.63 -6.76 5.78
CA ASP A 12 6.19 -7.97 6.41
C ASP A 12 7.69 -7.92 6.69
N ARG A 13 8.40 -6.91 6.18
CA ARG A 13 9.85 -6.72 6.37
C ARG A 13 10.23 -5.42 7.09
N GLY A 14 9.30 -4.87 7.88
CA GLY A 14 9.53 -3.67 8.71
C GLY A 14 9.56 -2.37 7.93
N GLY A 15 9.04 -2.37 6.70
CA GLY A 15 8.80 -1.17 5.90
C GLY A 15 7.42 -0.58 6.15
N LYS A 16 7.11 0.52 5.45
CA LYS A 16 5.81 1.21 5.57
C LYS A 16 5.31 1.76 4.25
N VAL A 17 4.00 1.90 4.12
CA VAL A 17 3.37 2.64 3.02
C VAL A 17 3.53 4.14 3.25
N ILE A 18 4.04 4.85 2.25
CA ILE A 18 4.45 6.26 2.36
C ILE A 18 3.47 7.21 1.68
N THR A 19 2.86 6.80 0.57
CA THR A 19 1.87 7.62 -0.15
C THR A 19 0.56 6.87 -0.33
N GLY A 20 -0.49 7.61 -0.64
CA GLY A 20 -1.83 7.09 -0.83
C GLY A 20 -2.64 7.97 -1.78
N SER A 21 -3.95 7.74 -1.78
CA SER A 21 -4.93 8.65 -2.36
C SER A 21 -4.81 10.07 -1.80
N ARG A 22 -5.27 11.05 -2.57
CA ARG A 22 -5.39 12.45 -2.14
C ARG A 22 -6.75 12.79 -1.57
N THR A 23 -7.75 11.95 -1.82
CA THR A 23 -9.17 12.21 -1.53
C THR A 23 -9.79 11.07 -0.74
N MET A 24 -9.45 9.83 -1.06
CA MET A 24 -10.01 8.64 -0.44
C MET A 24 -9.33 8.34 0.89
N GLN A 25 -10.11 8.36 1.97
CA GLN A 25 -9.65 8.07 3.33
C GLN A 25 -10.52 7.00 3.98
N PHE A 26 -9.92 6.22 4.88
CA PHE A 26 -10.62 5.27 5.72
C PHE A 26 -10.10 5.38 7.16
N GLU A 27 -10.99 5.72 8.09
CA GLU A 27 -10.68 6.09 9.48
C GLU A 27 -9.58 7.15 9.59
N GLY A 28 -9.68 8.20 8.77
CA GLY A 28 -8.77 9.36 8.82
C GLY A 28 -7.38 9.14 8.23
N ARG A 29 -7.11 8.00 7.59
CA ARG A 29 -5.87 7.74 6.85
C ARG A 29 -6.15 7.50 5.38
N PHE A 30 -5.28 8.01 4.51
CA PHE A 30 -5.42 7.87 3.06
C PHE A 30 -5.26 6.42 2.62
N VAL A 31 -6.15 5.96 1.75
CA VAL A 31 -6.12 4.59 1.19
C VAL A 31 -4.98 4.49 0.18
N ALA A 32 -4.17 3.44 0.30
CA ALA A 32 -3.08 3.16 -0.61
C ALA A 32 -3.58 2.50 -1.91
N ARG A 33 -2.91 2.79 -3.02
CA ARG A 33 -3.29 2.34 -4.36
C ARG A 33 -2.09 1.75 -5.07
N LYS A 34 -2.34 1.06 -6.18
CA LYS A 34 -1.28 0.64 -7.09
C LYS A 34 -0.46 1.86 -7.51
N GLY A 35 0.87 1.75 -7.39
CA GLY A 35 1.82 2.81 -7.69
C GLY A 35 2.20 3.71 -6.50
N ASP A 36 1.54 3.58 -5.35
CA ASP A 36 1.93 4.32 -4.15
C ASP A 36 3.25 3.80 -3.57
N ARG A 37 4.03 4.70 -2.95
CA ARG A 37 5.40 4.43 -2.51
C ARG A 37 5.41 3.63 -1.21
N VAL A 38 6.41 2.75 -1.08
CA VAL A 38 6.65 1.92 0.09
C VAL A 38 8.11 2.05 0.50
N SER A 39 8.38 2.28 1.78
CA SER A 39 9.73 2.17 2.34
C SER A 39 10.03 0.71 2.67
N CYS A 40 11.28 0.29 2.51
CA CYS A 40 11.73 -1.02 2.93
C CYS A 40 13.17 -0.93 3.48
N PRO A 41 13.40 -1.15 4.78
CA PRO A 41 14.74 -1.05 5.35
C PRO A 41 15.67 -2.17 4.88
N GLN A 42 15.12 -3.30 4.40
CA GLN A 42 15.89 -4.44 3.93
C GLN A 42 16.34 -4.33 2.46
N HIS A 43 15.71 -3.46 1.68
CA HIS A 43 16.02 -3.28 0.25
C HIS A 43 16.15 -1.79 -0.09
N PRO A 44 17.16 -1.10 0.47
CA PRO A 44 17.35 0.34 0.25
C PRO A 44 17.66 0.68 -1.22
N ASP A 45 18.19 -0.27 -1.99
CA ASP A 45 18.57 -0.07 -3.39
C ASP A 45 17.37 -0.10 -4.35
N VAL A 46 16.19 -0.57 -3.92
CA VAL A 46 14.99 -0.60 -4.76
C VAL A 46 14.35 0.78 -4.75
N SER A 47 14.55 1.54 -5.84
CA SER A 47 13.99 2.88 -6.00
C SER A 47 13.58 3.14 -7.46
N PRO A 48 12.30 3.47 -7.73
CA PRO A 48 11.21 3.58 -6.76
C PRO A 48 10.70 2.20 -6.29
N ASN A 49 10.46 2.05 -4.97
CA ASN A 49 9.70 0.93 -4.44
C ASN A 49 8.22 1.33 -4.31
N VAL A 50 7.35 0.69 -5.08
CA VAL A 50 5.92 1.01 -5.16
C VAL A 50 5.05 -0.22 -5.01
N ILE A 51 3.77 -0.04 -4.73
CA ILE A 51 2.79 -1.11 -4.70
C ILE A 51 2.51 -1.56 -6.14
N GLU A 52 2.77 -2.83 -6.47
CA GLU A 52 2.61 -3.39 -7.82
C GLU A 52 1.20 -3.91 -8.10
N GLU A 53 0.49 -4.29 -7.03
CA GLU A 53 -0.79 -4.99 -7.08
C GLU A 53 -1.93 -4.12 -6.57
N GLY A 54 -3.12 -4.29 -7.16
CA GLY A 54 -4.31 -3.56 -6.74
C GLY A 54 -5.58 -4.31 -7.13
N ASP A 55 -6.65 -4.08 -6.38
CA ASP A 55 -7.96 -4.68 -6.58
C ASP A 55 -8.72 -3.88 -7.64
N ALA A 56 -8.85 -4.45 -8.84
CA ALA A 56 -9.52 -3.79 -9.96
C ALA A 56 -11.04 -3.61 -9.75
N SER A 57 -11.65 -4.31 -8.78
CA SER A 57 -13.08 -4.14 -8.48
C SER A 57 -13.38 -2.83 -7.73
N MET A 58 -12.36 -2.21 -7.15
CA MET A 58 -12.51 -1.00 -6.36
C MET A 58 -11.34 -0.05 -6.65
N THR A 59 -11.65 1.08 -7.27
CA THR A 59 -10.64 2.03 -7.75
C THR A 59 -10.89 3.42 -7.16
N ASP A 60 -9.81 4.21 -7.10
CA ASP A 60 -9.84 5.62 -6.77
C ASP A 60 -9.24 6.39 -7.96
N ASP A 61 -10.04 7.23 -8.60
CA ASP A 61 -9.71 7.89 -9.88
C ASP A 61 -9.20 6.90 -10.96
N GLY A 62 -9.79 5.70 -11.00
CA GLY A 62 -9.40 4.64 -11.94
C GLY A 62 -8.14 3.87 -11.56
N ILE A 63 -7.50 4.21 -10.43
CA ILE A 63 -6.33 3.48 -9.91
C ILE A 63 -6.81 2.41 -8.92
N PRO A 64 -6.50 1.12 -9.14
CA PRO A 64 -6.85 0.04 -8.22
C PRO A 64 -6.29 0.24 -6.81
N ILE A 65 -7.12 0.00 -5.79
CA ILE A 65 -6.69 0.12 -4.39
C ILE A 65 -5.84 -1.08 -3.94
N ALA A 66 -4.94 -0.86 -2.99
CA ALA A 66 -4.13 -1.91 -2.41
C ALA A 66 -4.87 -2.66 -1.30
N ARG A 67 -4.68 -3.99 -1.24
CA ARG A 67 -5.24 -4.86 -0.21
C ARG A 67 -4.14 -5.53 0.62
N HIS A 68 -4.52 -6.05 1.79
CA HIS A 68 -3.66 -6.90 2.59
C HIS A 68 -3.06 -8.04 1.76
N GLY A 69 -1.76 -8.25 1.91
CA GLY A 69 -1.01 -9.27 1.17
C GLY A 69 -0.59 -8.85 -0.24
N HIS A 70 -0.95 -7.66 -0.73
CA HIS A 70 -0.41 -7.16 -2.00
C HIS A 70 1.09 -6.89 -1.89
N ARG A 71 1.78 -6.99 -3.02
CA ARG A 71 3.24 -6.92 -3.13
C ARG A 71 3.73 -5.54 -3.58
N ALA A 72 4.86 -5.13 -3.01
CA ALA A 72 5.64 -3.99 -3.47
C ALA A 72 6.75 -4.42 -4.45
N THR A 73 7.35 -3.49 -5.20
CA THR A 73 8.44 -3.75 -6.16
C THR A 73 9.61 -4.54 -5.53
N CYS A 74 9.93 -4.27 -4.26
CA CYS A 74 10.98 -4.99 -3.53
C CYS A 74 10.61 -6.43 -3.12
N GLY A 75 9.39 -6.88 -3.39
CA GLY A 75 8.91 -8.23 -3.06
C GLY A 75 8.32 -8.39 -1.65
N CYS A 76 8.21 -7.31 -0.86
CA CYS A 76 7.55 -7.33 0.45
C CYS A 76 6.03 -7.28 0.31
N HIS A 77 5.31 -7.79 1.32
CA HIS A 77 3.85 -7.78 1.36
C HIS A 77 3.32 -6.71 2.32
N LEU A 78 2.18 -6.11 1.97
CA LEU A 78 1.51 -5.09 2.76
C LEU A 78 0.65 -5.70 3.87
N ILE A 79 0.73 -5.14 5.08
CA ILE A 79 0.00 -5.58 6.27
C ILE A 79 -1.03 -4.52 6.64
N SER A 80 -2.32 -4.84 6.56
CA SER A 80 -3.37 -3.91 6.96
C SER A 80 -3.41 -3.81 8.47
N SER A 81 -3.56 -2.60 8.98
CA SER A 81 -3.83 -2.34 10.40
C SER A 81 -5.33 -2.41 10.75
N LEU A 82 -6.20 -2.70 9.77
CA LEU A 82 -7.63 -2.87 9.99
C LEU A 82 -7.91 -4.29 10.50
N THR A 83 -8.46 -4.38 11.71
CA THR A 83 -8.92 -5.63 12.34
C THR A 83 -10.42 -5.81 12.17
#